data_AF-A0A4Y8L618-F1
#
_entry.id   AF-A0A4Y8L618-F1
#
_cell.length_a   1.000
_cell.length_b   1.000
_cell.length_c   1.000
_cell.angle_alpha   90.00
_cell.angle_beta   90.00
_cell.angle_gamma   90.00
#
_symmetry.space_group_name_H-M   'P 1'
#
loop_
_entity.id
_entity.type
_entity.pdbx_description
1 polymer ?
#
loop_
_entity_poly.entity_id
_entity_poly.type
_entity_poly.pdbx_seq_one_letter_code
_entity_poly.pdbx_strand_id
1 'polypeptide(L)'
;MKPLINIEYSDISVIIDFKKAFISFDQRYAVKGYPIPCEMFFKPSPEILNSINTSGVVIIDEDFTRYNKSENIFRTLLVPTKTYDEERMIDILCKSLLAYKQTR
;
A
#
# COMPACT_ATOMS: atom_id res chain seq x y z
N MET A 1 -18.93 -7.60 -12.76
CA MET A 1 -17.56 -7.49 -13.33
C MET A 1 -16.57 -7.54 -12.20
N LYS A 2 -15.68 -8.54 -12.15
CA LYS A 2 -14.59 -8.52 -11.16
C LYS A 2 -13.66 -7.34 -11.49
N PRO A 3 -13.31 -6.49 -10.52
CA PRO A 3 -12.24 -5.53 -10.69
C PRO A 3 -10.94 -6.27 -11.05
N LEU A 4 -10.41 -6.09 -12.26
CA LEU A 4 -9.12 -6.66 -12.66
C LEU A 4 -8.05 -5.75 -12.04
N ILE A 5 -7.47 -6.17 -10.92
CA ILE A 5 -6.25 -5.55 -10.39
C ILE A 5 -5.11 -5.96 -11.32
N ASN A 6 -4.30 -4.99 -11.74
CA ASN A 6 -3.05 -5.24 -12.42
C ASN A 6 -1.90 -5.07 -11.44
N ILE A 7 -0.89 -5.94 -11.50
CA ILE A 7 0.30 -5.84 -10.67
C ILE A 7 1.49 -5.71 -11.61
N GLU A 8 2.16 -4.56 -11.56
CA GLU A 8 3.34 -4.27 -12.37
C GLU A 8 4.57 -4.26 -11.47
N TYR A 9 5.58 -5.03 -11.87
CA TYR A 9 6.87 -5.08 -11.22
C TYR A 9 7.84 -4.23 -12.01
N SER A 10 8.43 -3.22 -11.37
CA SER A 10 9.57 -2.49 -11.90
C SER A 10 10.85 -2.91 -11.20
N ASP A 11 11.99 -2.37 -11.63
CA ASP A 11 13.29 -2.64 -10.98
C ASP A 11 13.35 -2.17 -9.52
N ILE A 12 12.51 -1.20 -9.14
CA ILE A 12 12.58 -0.54 -7.83
C ILE A 12 11.29 -0.62 -7.01
N SER A 13 10.15 -0.76 -7.67
CA SER A 13 8.83 -0.68 -7.03
C SER A 13 7.87 -1.70 -7.58
N VAL A 14 6.93 -2.10 -6.72
CA VAL A 14 5.73 -2.83 -7.11
C VAL A 14 4.58 -1.85 -7.19
N ILE A 15 3.86 -1.87 -8.32
CA ILE A 15 2.68 -1.03 -8.57
C ILE A 15 1.46 -1.95 -8.65
N ILE A 16 0.49 -1.70 -7.75
CA ILE A 16 -0.80 -2.37 -7.71
C ILE A 16 -1.83 -1.39 -8.26
N ASP A 17 -2.23 -1.59 -9.51
CA ASP A 17 -3.16 -0.72 -10.21
C ASP A 17 -4.59 -1.27 -10.23
N PHE A 18 -5.54 -0.37 -9.98
CA PHE A 18 -6.94 -0.60 -10.18
C PHE A 18 -7.65 0.65 -10.75
N LYS A 19 -7.62 0.76 -12.09
CA LYS A 19 -8.30 1.80 -12.89
C LYS A 19 -7.83 3.23 -12.59
N LYS A 20 -8.44 3.88 -11.59
CA LYS A 20 -8.20 5.29 -11.24
C LYS A 20 -7.49 5.44 -9.88
N ALA A 21 -7.10 4.32 -9.28
CA ALA A 21 -6.40 4.27 -8.01
C ALA A 21 -5.31 3.22 -8.13
N PHE A 22 -4.11 3.58 -7.70
CA PHE A 22 -3.00 2.65 -7.63
C PHE A 22 -2.20 2.87 -6.35
N ILE A 23 -1.49 1.82 -5.95
CA ILE A 23 -0.58 1.79 -4.80
C ILE A 23 0.80 1.45 -5.33
N SER A 24 1.82 2.18 -4.92
CA SER A 24 3.22 1.93 -5.25
C SER A 24 4.02 1.75 -3.96
N PHE A 25 4.89 0.75 -3.89
CA PHE A 25 5.83 0.61 -2.79
C PHE A 25 7.22 0.15 -3.28
N ASP A 26 8.28 0.60 -2.61
CA ASP A 26 9.67 0.34 -3.03
C ASP A 26 10.18 -1.02 -2.51
N GLN A 27 10.40 -1.96 -3.42
CA GLN A 27 10.82 -3.34 -3.10
C GLN A 27 12.26 -3.41 -2.58
N ARG A 28 13.11 -2.43 -2.90
CA ARG A 28 14.54 -2.48 -2.52
C ARG A 28 14.72 -2.35 -1.01
N TYR A 29 13.83 -1.60 -0.36
CA TYR A 29 13.83 -1.47 1.10
C TYR A 29 13.21 -2.69 1.77
N ALA A 30 12.18 -3.27 1.16
CA ALA A 30 11.54 -4.49 1.63
C ALA A 30 12.52 -5.65 1.80
N VAL A 31 13.31 -5.95 0.76
CA VAL A 31 14.31 -7.04 0.76
C VAL A 31 15.40 -6.85 1.82
N LYS A 32 15.64 -5.60 2.22
CA LYS A 32 16.67 -5.25 3.22
C LYS A 32 16.11 -5.13 4.65
N GLY A 33 14.79 -5.33 4.82
CA GLY A 33 14.11 -5.17 6.11
C GLY A 33 14.01 -3.71 6.58
N TYR A 34 14.20 -2.75 5.68
CA TYR A 34 14.06 -1.32 5.99
C TYR A 34 12.61 -0.85 5.84
N PRO A 35 12.22 0.26 6.49
CA PRO A 35 10.93 0.90 6.23
C PRO A 35 10.71 1.13 4.73
N ILE A 36 9.54 0.73 4.26
CA ILE A 36 9.16 0.72 2.85
C ILE A 36 8.34 1.98 2.56
N PRO A 37 8.83 2.91 1.74
CA PRO A 37 8.00 3.99 1.21
C PRO A 37 6.82 3.41 0.43
N CYS A 38 5.61 3.83 0.81
CA CYS A 38 4.37 3.44 0.16
C CYS A 38 3.56 4.69 -0.20
N GLU A 39 3.15 4.77 -1.46
CA GLU A 39 2.34 5.84 -2.01
C GLU A 39 1.00 5.28 -2.51
N MET A 40 -0.09 5.81 -2.00
CA MET A 40 -1.44 5.51 -2.45
C MET A 40 -1.98 6.74 -3.17
N PHE A 41 -2.38 6.58 -4.44
CA PHE A 41 -2.88 7.69 -5.27
C PHE A 41 -4.38 7.94 -5.03
N PHE A 42 -4.73 7.92 -3.75
CA PHE A 42 -6.02 8.23 -3.16
C PHE A 42 -5.82 8.46 -1.66
N LYS A 43 -6.77 9.14 -1.02
CA LYS A 43 -6.83 9.18 0.45
C LYS A 43 -7.49 7.90 0.98
N PRO A 44 -6.75 6.96 1.62
CA PRO A 44 -7.35 5.77 2.23
C PRO A 44 -8.24 6.18 3.42
N SER A 45 -9.25 5.35 3.71
CA SER A 45 -10.06 5.51 4.91
C SER A 45 -9.32 4.94 6.14
N PRO A 46 -9.68 5.34 7.37
CA PRO A 46 -9.10 4.77 8.58
C PRO A 46 -9.20 3.25 8.65
N GLU A 47 -10.29 2.66 8.14
CA GLU A 47 -10.50 1.21 8.12
C GLU A 47 -9.49 0.49 7.23
N ILE A 48 -9.15 1.10 6.08
CA ILE A 48 -8.12 0.57 5.18
C ILE A 48 -6.76 0.59 5.85
N LEU A 49 -6.41 1.71 6.50
CA LEU A 49 -5.14 1.84 7.22
C LEU A 49 -5.07 0.84 8.38
N ASN A 50 -6.15 0.71 9.14
CA ASN A 50 -6.24 -0.27 10.22
C ASN A 50 -6.12 -1.71 9.70
N SER A 51 -6.73 -2.05 8.56
CA SER A 51 -6.58 -3.37 7.94
C SER A 51 -5.15 -3.68 7.53
N ILE A 52 -4.40 -2.70 7.04
CA ILE A 52 -2.97 -2.86 6.71
C ILE A 52 -2.18 -3.07 8.01
N ASN A 53 -2.38 -2.21 9.01
CA ASN A 53 -1.63 -2.24 10.27
C ASN A 53 -1.89 -3.51 11.09
N THR A 54 -3.14 -3.98 11.11
CA THR A 54 -3.54 -5.20 11.86
C THR A 54 -3.23 -6.50 11.13
N SER A 55 -2.75 -6.43 9.88
CA SER A 55 -2.35 -7.62 9.12
C SER A 55 -1.17 -8.37 9.74
N GLY A 56 -0.39 -7.68 10.58
CA GLY A 56 0.85 -8.18 11.17
C GLY A 56 2.04 -8.23 10.21
N VAL A 57 1.86 -7.96 8.91
CA VAL A 57 2.94 -8.00 7.91
C VAL A 57 3.80 -6.74 7.96
N VAL A 58 3.15 -5.59 8.14
CA VAL A 58 3.77 -4.28 8.29
C VAL A 58 3.07 -3.49 9.39
N ILE A 59 3.79 -2.55 9.97
CA ILE A 59 3.24 -1.49 10.81
C ILE A 59 3.24 -0.19 10.00
N ILE A 60 2.19 0.62 10.12
CA ILE A 60 2.15 1.96 9.53
C ILE A 60 2.87 2.92 10.47
N ASP A 61 3.87 3.63 9.96
CA ASP A 61 4.53 4.71 10.69
C ASP A 61 3.73 6.02 10.55
N GLU A 62 3.02 6.40 11.62
CA GLU A 62 2.15 7.58 11.63
C GLU A 62 2.94 8.89 11.53
N ASP A 63 4.17 8.96 12.07
CA ASP A 63 5.02 10.16 12.04
C ASP A 63 5.45 10.52 10.61
N PHE A 64 5.52 9.51 9.75
CA PHE A 64 5.86 9.65 8.32
C PHE A 64 4.65 9.53 7.40
N THR A 65 3.44 9.58 7.94
CA THR A 65 2.19 9.50 7.18
C THR A 65 1.67 10.90 6.82
N ARG A 66 1.54 11.19 5.51
CA ARG A 66 1.11 12.51 5.01
C ARG A 66 0.20 12.38 3.79
N TYR A 67 -0.84 13.21 3.73
CA TYR A 67 -1.70 13.32 2.55
C TYR A 67 -1.45 14.63 1.82
N ASN A 68 -0.96 14.54 0.58
CA ASN A 68 -0.91 15.68 -0.34
C ASN A 68 -2.24 15.80 -1.10
N LYS A 69 -3.03 16.83 -0.79
CA LYS A 69 -4.33 17.08 -1.41
C LYS A 69 -4.23 17.55 -2.87
N SER A 70 -3.19 18.28 -3.26
CA SER A 70 -3.07 18.79 -4.64
C SER A 70 -2.77 17.67 -5.64
N GLU A 71 -1.92 16.73 -5.22
CA GLU A 71 -1.53 15.56 -6.03
C GLU A 71 -2.46 14.36 -5.79
N ASN A 72 -3.33 14.41 -4.77
CA ASN A 72 -4.14 13.28 -4.29
C ASN A 72 -3.28 12.03 -3.98
N ILE A 73 -2.16 12.25 -3.29
CA ILE A 73 -1.20 11.19 -2.91
C ILE A 73 -1.15 11.09 -1.38
N PHE A 74 -1.41 9.91 -0.85
CA PHE A 74 -1.17 9.55 0.53
C PHE A 74 0.15 8.79 0.62
N ARG A 75 1.12 9.36 1.33
CA ARG A 75 2.46 8.79 1.52
C ARG A 75 2.58 8.28 2.94
N THR A 76 3.14 7.10 3.11
CA THR A 76 3.40 6.50 4.42
C THR A 76 4.63 5.61 4.36
N LEU A 77 5.25 5.33 5.51
CA LEU A 77 6.24 4.28 5.63
C LEU A 77 5.57 3.02 6.20
N LEU A 78 5.76 1.90 5.50
CA LEU A 78 5.35 0.59 5.96
C LEU A 78 6.58 -0.08 6.57
N VAL A 79 6.58 -0.25 7.89
CA VAL A 79 7.68 -0.86 8.64
C VAL A 79 7.50 -2.38 8.64
N PRO A 80 8.37 -3.15 7.99
CA PRO A 80 8.28 -4.61 7.97
C PRO A 80 8.34 -5.19 9.39
N THR A 81 7.48 -6.15 9.69
CA THR A 81 7.58 -6.93 10.93
C THR A 81 8.44 -8.18 10.71
N LYS A 82 8.62 -8.98 11.76
CA LYS A 82 9.26 -10.30 11.66
C LYS A 82 8.50 -11.29 10.76
N THR A 83 7.24 -11.02 10.46
CA THR A 83 6.40 -11.87 9.60
C THR A 83 6.20 -11.25 8.22
N TYR A 84 7.07 -10.31 7.83
CA TYR A 84 7.03 -9.70 6.52
C TYR A 84 7.18 -10.76 5.41
N ASP A 85 6.29 -10.68 4.44
CA ASP A 85 6.28 -11.49 3.24
C ASP A 85 5.70 -10.61 2.11
N GLU A 86 6.44 -10.49 1.01
CA GLU A 86 6.09 -9.56 -0.06
C GLU A 86 4.78 -9.95 -0.76
N GLU A 87 4.55 -11.25 -0.99
CA GLU A 87 3.32 -11.73 -1.61
C GLU A 87 2.10 -11.42 -0.72
N ARG A 88 2.19 -11.67 0.59
CA ARG A 88 1.14 -11.29 1.55
C ARG A 88 0.94 -9.78 1.60
N MET A 89 2.00 -8.99 1.55
CA MET A 89 1.90 -7.53 1.51
C MET A 89 1.13 -7.07 0.27
N ILE A 90 1.46 -7.61 -0.91
CA ILE A 90 0.76 -7.32 -2.17
C ILE A 90 -0.71 -7.70 -2.06
N ASP A 91 -1.04 -8.88 -1.52
CA ASP A 91 -2.44 -9.32 -1.31
C ASP A 91 -3.21 -8.39 -0.36
N ILE A 92 -2.61 -7.94 0.73
CA ILE A 92 -3.21 -6.97 1.66
C ILE A 92 -3.50 -5.66 0.94
N LEU A 93 -2.53 -5.12 0.20
CA LEU A 93 -2.69 -3.86 -0.52
C LEU A 93 -3.72 -3.98 -1.66
N CYS A 94 -3.78 -5.13 -2.34
CA CYS A 94 -4.85 -5.45 -3.29
C CYS A 94 -6.23 -5.39 -2.63
N LYS A 95 -6.39 -6.03 -1.46
CA LYS A 95 -7.66 -6.01 -0.69
C LYS A 95 -8.02 -4.60 -0.24
N SER A 96 -7.05 -3.82 0.23
CA SER A 96 -7.22 -2.41 0.60
C SER A 96 -7.72 -1.56 -0.56
N LEU A 97 -7.15 -1.76 -1.75
CA LEU A 97 -7.55 -1.06 -2.98
C LEU A 97 -8.98 -1.43 -3.42
N LEU A 98 -9.35 -2.70 -3.29
CA LEU A 98 -10.73 -3.16 -3.54
C LEU A 98 -11.73 -2.58 -2.54
N ALA A 99 -11.38 -2.53 -1.25
CA ALA A 99 -12.22 -1.95 -0.21
C ALA A 99 -12.46 -0.44 -0.43
N TYR A 100 -11.43 0.30 -0.84
CA TYR A 100 -11.58 1.70 -1.22
C TYR A 100 -12.61 1.91 -2.33
N LYS A 101 -12.67 1.01 -3.32
CA LYS A 101 -13.64 1.19 -4.41
C LYS A 101 -15.08 0.97 -3.95
N GLN A 102 -15.33 0.04 -3.03
CA GLN A 102 -16.70 -0.24 -2.57
C GLN A 102 -17.34 0.95 -1.85
N THR A 103 -16.53 1.86 -1.29
CA THR A 103 -17.00 3.05 -0.58
C THR A 103 -17.19 4.28 -1.47
N ARG A 104 -16.99 4.18 -2.80
CA ARG A 104 -17.12 5.26 -3.78
C ARG A 104 -17.88 4.85 -5.04
#